data_AF-A0A9Q0F826-F1
#
_entry.id   AF-A0A9Q0F826-F1
#
_cell.length_a   1.000
_cell.length_b   1.000
_cell.length_c   1.000
_cell.angle_alpha   90.00
_cell.angle_beta   90.00
_cell.angle_gamma   90.00
#
_symmetry.space_group_name_H-M   'P 1'
#
loop_
_entity.id
_entity.type
_entity.pdbx_description
1 polymer ?
#
loop_
_entity_poly.entity_id
_entity_poly.type
_entity_poly.pdbx_seq_one_letter_code
_entity_poly.pdbx_strand_id
1 'polypeptide(L)'
;MASTPVQEAADGPVLSLFNKRLRALKKKYNRILQMEESIAQGKPINKEQEEVLRSKPSVSAAIDELEKLRAPLSSALSEELDLALSRQPQPQPSSPSVPDSAENHESQEGATAPWRIC
;
A
#
# COMPACT_ATOMS: atom_id res chain seq x y z
N MET A 1 -18.07 -6.57 12.75
CA MET A 1 -17.22 -7.38 11.87
C MET A 1 -15.75 -7.09 12.19
N ALA A 2 -14.99 -8.08 12.65
CA ALA A 2 -13.58 -7.92 13.04
C ALA A 2 -12.67 -8.28 11.87
N SER A 3 -11.85 -7.32 11.42
CA SER A 3 -10.89 -7.52 10.32
C SER A 3 -9.68 -8.31 10.85
N THR A 4 -9.47 -9.50 10.29
CA THR A 4 -8.42 -10.45 10.68
C THR A 4 -7.03 -9.92 10.27
N PRO A 5 -5.96 -10.27 11.02
CA PRO A 5 -4.61 -9.77 10.75
C PRO A 5 -4.06 -10.18 9.38
N VAL A 6 -4.59 -11.26 8.77
CA VAL A 6 -4.25 -11.71 7.42
C VAL A 6 -4.74 -10.72 6.35
N GLN A 7 -5.91 -10.10 6.58
CA GLN A 7 -6.50 -9.15 5.64
C GLN A 7 -5.72 -7.83 5.59
N GLU A 8 -5.10 -7.44 6.71
CA GLU A 8 -4.26 -6.23 6.80
C GLU A 8 -2.94 -6.35 6.01
N ALA A 9 -2.49 -7.58 5.72
CA ALA A 9 -1.37 -7.84 4.82
C ALA A 9 -1.78 -7.88 3.33
N ALA A 10 -3.04 -8.20 3.04
CA ALA A 10 -3.59 -8.23 1.68
C ALA A 10 -3.99 -6.83 1.17
N ASP A 11 -4.39 -5.93 2.08
CA ASP A 11 -4.92 -4.60 1.76
C ASP A 11 -3.83 -3.60 1.24
N GLY A 12 -2.56 -4.01 1.15
CA GLY A 12 -1.47 -3.15 0.67
C GLY A 12 -1.08 -2.01 1.63
N PRO A 13 -0.02 -1.24 1.32
CA PRO A 13 0.59 -0.31 2.26
C PRO A 13 -0.35 0.82 2.71
N VAL A 14 -1.20 1.35 1.81
CA VAL A 14 -2.12 2.47 2.10
C VAL A 14 -3.17 2.07 3.13
N LEU A 15 -3.90 0.98 2.89
CA LEU A 15 -4.93 0.51 3.80
C LEU A 15 -4.33 -0.04 5.10
N SER A 16 -3.09 -0.57 5.09
CA SER A 16 -2.38 -0.97 6.31
C SER A 16 -2.14 0.20 7.26
N LEU A 17 -1.77 1.39 6.76
CA LEU A 17 -1.61 2.60 7.57
C LEU A 17 -2.93 3.03 8.18
N PHE A 18 -3.99 2.93 7.38
CA PHE A 18 -5.35 3.26 7.77
C PHE A 18 -5.83 2.37 8.92
N ASN A 19 -5.65 1.05 8.79
CA ASN A 19 -5.99 0.08 9.82
C ASN A 19 -5.16 0.29 11.10
N LYS A 20 -3.85 0.55 10.99
CA LYS A 20 -3.00 0.89 12.14
C LYS A 20 -3.51 2.13 12.88
N ARG A 21 -3.85 3.19 12.15
CA ARG A 21 -4.39 4.43 12.74
C ARG A 21 -5.70 4.17 13.47
N LEU A 22 -6.60 3.42 12.84
CA LEU A 22 -7.90 3.04 13.38
C LEU A 22 -7.76 2.21 14.67
N ARG A 23 -6.84 1.23 14.69
CA ARG A 23 -6.52 0.44 15.89
C ARG A 23 -5.98 1.32 17.02
N ALA A 24 -5.07 2.24 16.73
CA ALA A 24 -4.52 3.15 17.73
C ALA A 24 -5.59 4.07 18.34
N LEU A 25 -6.48 4.63 17.50
CA LEU A 25 -7.59 5.47 17.96
C LEU A 25 -8.60 4.68 18.79
N LYS A 26 -8.97 3.46 18.38
CA LYS A 26 -9.82 2.57 19.18
C LYS A 26 -9.21 2.25 20.54
N LYS A 27 -7.89 2.00 20.59
CA LYS A 27 -7.18 1.78 21.85
C LYS A 27 -7.24 3.02 22.75
N LYS A 28 -7.06 4.22 22.18
CA LYS A 28 -7.19 5.49 22.92
C LYS A 28 -8.62 5.70 23.43
N TYR A 29 -9.63 5.45 22.60
CA TYR A 29 -11.04 5.55 22.97
C TYR A 29 -11.40 4.60 24.11
N ASN A 30 -10.98 3.34 24.04
CA ASN A 30 -11.19 2.38 25.12
C ASN A 30 -10.51 2.80 26.42
N ARG A 31 -9.32 3.43 26.34
CA ARG A 31 -8.65 3.98 27.53
C ARG A 31 -9.45 5.13 28.15
N ILE A 32 -10.03 6.00 27.33
CA ILE A 32 -10.91 7.09 27.79
C ILE A 32 -12.13 6.50 28.52
N LEU A 33 -12.79 5.48 27.96
CA LEU A 33 -13.94 4.83 28.61
C LEU A 33 -13.59 4.24 29.98
N GLN A 34 -12.44 3.56 30.09
CA GLN A 34 -11.97 3.03 31.38
C GLN A 34 -11.71 4.12 32.42
N MET A 35 -11.24 5.29 31.97
CA MET A 35 -11.05 6.44 32.87
C MET A 35 -12.40 7.04 33.29
N GLU A 36 -13.38 7.15 32.38
CA GLU A 36 -14.73 7.60 32.71
C GLU A 36 -15.39 6.70 33.76
N GLU A 37 -15.25 5.39 33.64
CA GLU A 37 -15.74 4.43 34.63
C GLU A 37 -15.02 4.59 35.98
N SER A 38 -13.70 4.78 35.96
CA SER A 38 -12.92 5.06 37.17
C SER A 38 -13.37 6.34 37.88
N ILE A 39 -13.78 7.37 37.14
CA ILE A 39 -14.30 8.63 37.67
C ILE A 39 -15.70 8.44 38.22
N ALA A 40 -16.54 7.67 37.55
CA ALA A 40 -17.87 7.32 38.06
C ALA A 40 -17.79 6.55 39.39
N GLN A 41 -16.70 5.81 39.63
CA GLN A 41 -16.38 5.17 40.92
C GLN A 41 -15.81 6.15 41.98
N GLY A 42 -15.70 7.44 41.68
CA GLY A 42 -15.26 8.48 42.62
C GLY A 42 -13.74 8.65 42.73
N LYS A 43 -12.94 8.11 41.80
CA LYS A 43 -11.49 8.32 41.82
C LYS A 43 -11.15 9.78 41.44
N PRO A 44 -10.29 10.46 42.22
CA PRO A 44 -9.85 11.81 41.89
C PRO A 44 -9.00 11.80 40.61
N ILE A 45 -9.14 12.85 39.81
CA ILE A 45 -8.53 12.97 38.48
C ILE A 45 -7.47 14.07 38.49
N ASN A 46 -6.38 13.86 37.75
CA ASN A 46 -5.36 14.87 37.53
C ASN A 46 -5.59 15.69 36.24
N LYS A 47 -4.87 16.79 36.06
CA LYS A 47 -5.04 17.69 34.90
C LYS A 47 -4.79 17.00 33.54
N GLU A 48 -3.81 16.09 33.49
CA GLU A 48 -3.52 15.31 32.27
C GLU A 48 -4.68 14.38 31.88
N GLN A 49 -5.31 13.73 32.86
CA GLN A 49 -6.49 12.89 32.64
C GLN A 49 -7.67 13.70 32.12
N GLU A 50 -7.85 14.93 32.61
CA GLU A 50 -8.89 15.84 32.11
C GLU A 50 -8.70 16.18 30.63
N GLU A 51 -7.46 16.47 30.22
CA GLU A 51 -7.12 16.72 28.81
C GLU A 51 -7.40 15.48 27.94
N VAL A 52 -7.07 14.29 28.44
CA VAL A 52 -7.35 13.03 27.76
C VAL A 52 -8.86 12.81 27.59
N LEU A 53 -9.68 13.08 28.60
CA LEU A 53 -11.15 13.01 28.51
C LEU A 53 -11.71 14.06 27.56
N ARG A 54 -11.20 15.30 27.60
CA ARG A 54 -11.59 16.38 26.69
C ARG A 54 -11.30 16.02 25.23
N SER A 55 -10.34 15.13 24.96
CA SER A 55 -10.06 14.62 23.62
C SER A 55 -11.08 13.61 23.08
N LYS A 56 -12.02 13.11 23.90
CA LYS A 56 -13.00 12.08 23.53
C LYS A 56 -13.80 12.40 22.25
N PRO A 57 -14.41 13.60 22.10
CA PRO A 57 -15.22 13.89 20.90
C PRO A 57 -14.38 13.90 19.61
N SER A 58 -13.14 14.38 19.70
CA SER A 58 -12.22 14.38 18.56
C SER A 58 -11.78 12.97 18.20
N VAL A 59 -11.51 12.11 19.19
CA VAL A 59 -11.13 10.71 18.96
C VAL A 59 -12.30 9.92 18.35
N SER A 60 -13.55 10.12 18.82
CA SER A 60 -14.71 9.46 18.25
C SER A 60 -14.98 9.92 16.81
N ALA A 61 -14.94 11.23 16.55
CA ALA A 61 -15.11 11.76 15.21
C ALA A 61 -14.05 11.20 14.23
N ALA A 62 -12.79 11.17 14.65
CA ALA A 62 -11.71 10.60 13.83
C ALA A 62 -11.89 9.10 13.55
N ILE A 63 -12.45 8.32 14.48
CA ILE A 63 -12.79 6.91 14.22
C ILE A 63 -13.87 6.81 13.15
N ASP A 64 -14.95 7.57 13.29
CA ASP A 64 -16.09 7.52 12.38
C ASP A 64 -15.71 7.96 10.95
N GLU A 65 -14.93 9.03 10.83
CA GLU A 65 -14.43 9.52 9.55
C GLU A 65 -13.55 8.49 8.85
N LEU A 66 -12.59 7.90 9.58
CA LEU A 66 -11.74 6.84 9.02
C LEU A 66 -12.60 5.63 8.60
N GLU A 67 -13.51 5.17 9.45
CA GLU A 67 -14.37 4.03 9.10
C GLU A 67 -15.18 4.26 7.81
N LYS A 68 -15.67 5.49 7.61
CA LYS A 68 -16.38 5.88 6.38
C LYS A 68 -15.47 5.97 5.15
N LEU A 69 -14.23 6.38 5.33
CA LEU A 69 -13.27 6.54 4.22
C LEU A 69 -12.63 5.21 3.77
N ARG A 70 -12.62 4.18 4.62
CA ARG A 70 -11.96 2.91 4.28
C ARG A 70 -12.54 2.26 3.01
N ALA A 71 -13.86 2.14 2.92
CA ALA A 71 -14.52 1.52 1.78
C ALA A 71 -14.29 2.27 0.45
N PRO A 72 -14.53 3.59 0.33
CA PRO A 72 -14.31 4.30 -0.92
C PRO A 72 -12.83 4.30 -1.35
N LEU A 73 -11.88 4.36 -0.41
CA LEU A 73 -10.45 4.26 -0.74
C LEU A 73 -10.07 2.87 -1.26
N SER A 74 -10.62 1.81 -0.67
CA SER A 74 -10.38 0.45 -1.15
C SER A 74 -10.94 0.23 -2.56
N SER A 75 -12.13 0.76 -2.85
CA SER A 75 -12.73 0.67 -4.19
C SER A 75 -11.88 1.41 -5.22
N ALA A 76 -11.57 2.68 -4.96
CA ALA A 76 -10.77 3.50 -5.86
C ALA A 76 -9.39 2.89 -6.12
N LEU A 77 -8.75 2.32 -5.10
CA LEU A 77 -7.44 1.67 -5.27
C LEU A 77 -7.53 0.41 -6.14
N SER A 78 -8.58 -0.40 -5.99
CA SER A 78 -8.80 -1.55 -6.87
C SER A 78 -9.03 -1.12 -8.32
N GLU A 79 -9.87 -0.10 -8.54
CA GLU A 79 -10.16 0.45 -9.87
C GLU A 79 -8.89 0.97 -10.56
N GLU A 80 -8.03 1.71 -9.84
CA GLU A 80 -6.75 2.20 -10.37
C GLU A 80 -5.77 1.07 -10.70
N LEU A 81 -5.73 0.01 -9.89
CA LEU A 81 -4.91 -1.16 -10.17
C LEU A 81 -5.39 -1.91 -11.41
N ASP A 82 -6.71 -2.09 -11.55
CA ASP A 82 -7.31 -2.74 -12.72
C ASP A 82 -7.03 -1.94 -14.01
N LEU A 83 -7.16 -0.61 -13.95
CA LEU A 83 -6.80 0.28 -15.06
C LEU A 83 -5.31 0.18 -15.41
N ALA A 84 -4.43 0.18 -14.41
CA ALA A 84 -2.99 0.05 -14.64
C ALA A 84 -2.61 -1.29 -15.27
N LEU A 85 -3.25 -2.38 -14.85
CA LEU A 85 -3.08 -3.72 -15.44
C LEU A 85 -3.60 -3.76 -16.88
N SER A 86 -4.74 -3.14 -17.16
CA SER A 86 -5.31 -3.08 -18.52
C SER A 86 -4.47 -2.25 -19.50
N ARG A 87 -3.73 -1.26 -19.00
CA ARG A 87 -2.92 -0.33 -19.81
C ARG A 87 -1.51 -0.84 -20.09
N GLN A 88 -1.09 -1.98 -19.52
CA GLN A 88 0.20 -2.59 -19.84
C GLN A 88 0.28 -2.87 -21.36
N PRO A 89 1.25 -2.29 -22.08
CA PRO A 89 1.48 -2.61 -23.48
C PRO A 89 1.74 -4.11 -23.60
N GLN A 90 0.92 -4.81 -24.40
CA GLN A 90 1.21 -6.17 -24.80
C GLN A 90 2.63 -6.21 -25.40
N PRO A 91 3.49 -7.18 -25.00
CA PRO A 91 4.75 -7.39 -25.69
C PRO A 91 4.43 -7.58 -27.18
N GLN A 92 4.89 -6.63 -28.00
CA GLN A 92 4.76 -6.72 -29.45
C GLN A 92 5.38 -8.05 -29.87
N PRO A 93 4.67 -8.93 -30.60
CA PRO A 93 5.30 -10.12 -31.15
C PRO A 93 6.43 -9.65 -32.07
N SER A 94 7.68 -9.92 -31.68
CA SER A 94 8.84 -9.72 -32.53
C SER A 94 8.59 -10.48 -33.84
N SER A 95 8.54 -9.74 -34.95
CA SER A 95 8.46 -10.33 -36.29
C SER A 95 9.52 -11.42 -36.43
N PRO A 96 9.18 -12.60 -36.98
CA PRO A 96 10.17 -13.64 -37.20
C PRO A 96 11.14 -13.19 -38.30
N SER A 97 12.37 -12.89 -37.91
CA SER A 97 13.50 -12.77 -38.85
C SER A 97 13.68 -14.11 -39.56
N VAL A 98 13.48 -14.09 -40.88
CA VAL A 98 13.59 -15.25 -41.77
C VAL A 98 15.05 -15.76 -41.75
N PRO A 99 15.29 -17.09 -41.68
CA PRO A 99 16.64 -17.63 -41.59
C PRO A 99 17.36 -17.65 -42.94
N ASP A 100 18.61 -17.22 -42.89
CA ASP A 100 19.81 -17.74 -43.57
C ASP A 100 19.58 -18.62 -44.83
N SER A 101 19.72 -18.02 -46.01
CA SER A 101 20.02 -18.77 -47.24
C SER A 101 21.51 -18.69 -47.50
N ALA A 102 22.19 -19.81 -47.26
CA ALA A 102 23.55 -20.10 -47.66
C ALA A 102 23.64 -20.37 -49.18
N GLU A 103 24.54 -19.68 -49.87
CA GLU A 103 25.21 -20.09 -51.13
C GLU A 103 26.39 -19.11 -51.36
N ASN A 104 27.63 -19.41 -50.99
CA ASN A 104 28.67 -20.30 -51.52
C ASN A 104 29.63 -19.66 -52.57
N HIS A 105 30.95 -19.80 -52.28
CA HIS A 105 32.16 -19.67 -53.12
C HIS A 105 32.52 -18.27 -53.70
N GLU A 106 33.78 -17.83 -53.85
CA GLU A 106 35.13 -18.41 -53.70
C GLU A 106 36.18 -17.29 -53.95
N SER A 107 37.30 -17.28 -53.20
CA SER A 107 38.63 -16.66 -53.45
C SER A 107 38.71 -15.13 -53.73
N GLN A 108 39.69 -14.33 -53.28
CA GLN A 108 41.07 -14.56 -52.82
C GLN A 108 41.58 -13.27 -52.12
N GLU A 109 42.56 -13.46 -51.23
CA GLU A 109 43.68 -12.55 -50.89
C GLU A 109 43.46 -11.19 -50.21
N GLY A 110 44.08 -11.06 -49.03
CA GLY A 110 44.95 -9.90 -48.78
C GLY A 110 44.71 -9.09 -47.50
N ALA A 111 45.72 -9.09 -46.63
CA ALA A 111 46.04 -8.06 -45.64
C ALA A 111 45.29 -8.08 -44.28
N THR A 112 45.91 -8.84 -43.37
CA THR A 112 46.10 -8.59 -41.94
C THR A 112 46.04 -7.11 -41.49
N ALA A 113 45.29 -6.82 -40.42
CA ALA A 113 45.81 -6.13 -39.23
C ALA A 113 44.83 -6.17 -38.04
N PRO A 114 45.31 -6.35 -36.80
CA PRO A 114 44.50 -6.50 -35.60
C PRO A 114 44.35 -5.18 -34.84
N TRP A 115 43.14 -4.79 -34.44
CA TRP A 115 42.97 -3.72 -33.45
C TRP A 115 42.91 -4.36 -32.06
N ARG A 116 44.07 -4.37 -31.40
CA ARG A 116 44.20 -4.61 -29.96
C ARG A 116 43.65 -3.39 -29.20
N ILE A 117 42.84 -3.73 -28.21
CA ILE A 117 42.47 -3.02 -26.99
C ILE A 117 43.49 -1.97 -26.50
N CYS A 118 43.01 -0.74 -26.32
CA CYS A 118 43.28 0.11 -25.15
C CYS A 118 41.99 0.87 -24.81
#